data_AF-H7EI29-F1
#
_entry.id   AF-H7EI29-F1
#
_cell.length_a   1.000
_cell.length_b   1.000
_cell.length_c   1.000
_cell.angle_alpha   90.00
_cell.angle_beta   90.00
_cell.angle_gamma   90.00
#
_symmetry.space_group_name_H-M   'P 1'
#
loop_
_entity.id
_entity.type
_entity.pdbx_description
1 polymer ?
#
loop_
_entity_poly.entity_id
_entity_poly.type
_entity_poly.pdbx_seq_one_letter_code
_entity_poly.pdbx_strand_id
1 'polypeptide(L)'
;MISINLRILLIIVSVIISVISLKLIRKGSLSVKYALFWLSAALILLLVGLIPNQIGLLTKFVGFEATSNFVTGVLLLILLAICLMLTLVVSKLRKSITLLVQELSMLKKVVDDEKK
;
A
#
# COMPACT_ATOMS: atom_id res chain seq x y z
N MET A 1 -10.47 19.06 -18.67
CA MET A 1 -11.44 18.63 -17.63
C MET A 1 -11.44 17.11 -17.57
N ILE A 2 -11.52 16.51 -16.40
CA ILE A 2 -11.52 15.04 -16.29
C ILE A 2 -12.84 14.48 -16.83
N SER A 3 -12.76 13.45 -17.69
CA SER A 3 -13.95 12.84 -18.30
C SER A 3 -14.82 12.16 -17.24
N ILE A 4 -16.13 12.12 -17.47
CA ILE A 4 -17.07 11.47 -16.54
C ILE A 4 -16.74 9.99 -16.34
N ASN A 5 -16.28 9.32 -17.40
CA ASN A 5 -15.84 7.93 -17.39
C ASN A 5 -14.68 7.71 -16.42
N LEU A 6 -13.68 8.59 -16.41
CA LEU A 6 -12.56 8.51 -15.48
C LEU A 6 -13.01 8.73 -14.04
N ARG A 7 -13.95 9.64 -13.78
CA ARG A 7 -14.47 9.84 -12.42
C ARG A 7 -15.16 8.59 -11.87
N ILE A 8 -16.05 8.01 -12.67
CA ILE A 8 -16.78 6.79 -12.30
C ILE A 8 -15.78 5.66 -12.02
N LEU A 9 -14.78 5.49 -12.89
CA LEU A 9 -13.74 4.49 -12.70
C LEU A 9 -12.97 4.69 -11.38
N LEU A 10 -12.53 5.92 -11.08
CA LEU A 10 -11.78 6.21 -9.85
C LEU A 10 -12.59 5.95 -8.59
N ILE A 11 -13.88 6.30 -8.60
CA ILE A 11 -14.79 6.06 -7.48
C ILE A 11 -14.99 4.55 -7.28
N ILE A 12 -15.27 3.79 -8.35
CA ILE A 12 -15.45 2.33 -8.27
C ILE A 12 -14.18 1.66 -7.74
N VAL A 13 -13.01 2.01 -8.30
CA VAL A 13 -11.73 1.43 -7.88
C VAL A 13 -11.42 1.77 -6.42
N SER A 14 -11.66 3.01 -5.99
CA SER A 14 -11.47 3.41 -4.58
C SER A 14 -12.36 2.62 -3.62
N VAL A 15 -13.64 2.42 -3.97
CA VAL A 15 -14.57 1.63 -3.15
C VAL A 15 -14.13 0.17 -3.10
N ILE A 16 -13.75 -0.42 -4.23
CA ILE A 16 -13.26 -1.80 -4.29
C ILE A 16 -12.02 -1.98 -3.41
N ILE A 17 -11.02 -1.10 -3.54
CA ILE A 17 -9.79 -1.15 -2.72
C ILE A 17 -10.17 -1.06 -1.25
N SER A 18 -11.04 -0.11 -0.87
CA SER A 18 -11.48 0.06 0.52
C SER A 18 -12.15 -1.19 1.07
N VAL A 19 -13.08 -1.79 0.31
CA VAL A 19 -13.78 -3.01 0.71
C VAL A 19 -12.82 -4.19 0.86
N ILE A 20 -11.90 -4.36 -0.09
CA ILE A 20 -10.88 -5.41 -0.04
C ILE A 20 -9.98 -5.23 1.19
N SER A 21 -9.48 -4.02 1.43
CA SER A 21 -8.64 -3.72 2.59
C SER A 21 -9.38 -4.00 3.90
N LEU A 22 -10.63 -3.56 4.04
CA LEU A 22 -11.45 -3.82 5.23
C LEU A 22 -11.72 -5.32 5.42
N LYS A 23 -11.97 -6.07 4.33
CA LYS A 23 -12.18 -7.52 4.39
C LYS A 23 -10.91 -8.27 4.81
N LEU A 24 -9.75 -7.82 4.33
CA LEU A 24 -8.45 -8.38 4.71
C LEU A 24 -8.10 -8.09 6.19
N ILE A 25 -8.48 -6.91 6.71
CA ILE A 25 -8.38 -6.61 8.14
C ILE A 25 -9.27 -7.58 8.94
N ARG A 26 -10.54 -7.74 8.56
CA ARG A 26 -11.49 -8.64 9.26
C ARG A 26 -11.04 -10.09 9.27
N LYS A 27 -10.33 -10.55 8.23
CA LYS A 27 -9.76 -11.89 8.15
C LYS A 27 -8.46 -12.06 8.94
N GLY A 28 -7.93 -11.00 9.54
CA GLY A 28 -6.64 -11.01 10.25
C GLY A 28 -5.42 -11.19 9.33
N SER A 29 -5.63 -11.27 8.01
CA SER A 29 -4.55 -11.50 7.03
C SER A 29 -3.70 -10.25 6.78
N LEU A 30 -4.25 -9.07 7.02
CA LEU A 30 -3.55 -7.79 6.87
C LEU A 30 -3.50 -7.07 8.21
N SER A 31 -2.27 -6.81 8.69
CA SER A 31 -2.11 -6.00 9.90
C SER A 31 -2.70 -4.60 9.70
N VAL A 32 -3.30 -4.03 10.75
CA VAL A 32 -3.93 -2.70 10.73
C VAL A 32 -2.96 -1.65 10.17
N LYS A 33 -1.66 -1.76 10.49
CA LYS A 33 -0.62 -0.85 10.00
C LYS A 33 -0.52 -0.82 8.47
N TYR A 34 -0.65 -1.97 7.81
CA TYR A 34 -0.59 -2.05 6.34
C TYR A 34 -1.90 -1.66 5.68
N ALA A 35 -3.01 -1.97 6.34
CA ALA A 35 -4.33 -1.58 5.86
C ALA A 35 -4.51 -0.05 5.84
N LEU A 36 -3.91 0.68 6.77
CA LEU A 36 -3.92 2.14 6.77
C LEU A 36 -3.33 2.74 5.48
N PHE A 37 -2.27 2.15 4.93
CA PHE A 37 -1.69 2.60 3.66
C PHE A 37 -2.61 2.35 2.46
N TRP A 38 -3.31 1.22 2.45
CA TRP A 38 -4.28 0.93 1.39
C TRP A 38 -5.53 1.79 1.49
N LEU A 39 -6.02 2.05 2.71
CA LEU A 39 -7.15 2.93 2.95
C LEU A 39 -6.81 4.39 2.64
N SER A 40 -5.58 4.85 2.93
CA SER A 40 -5.15 6.19 2.55
C SER A 40 -5.05 6.35 1.04
N ALA A 41 -4.50 5.36 0.32
CA ALA A 41 -4.48 5.33 -1.13
C ALA A 41 -5.89 5.39 -1.74
N ALA A 42 -6.82 4.59 -1.20
CA ALA A 42 -8.22 4.60 -1.61
C ALA A 42 -8.87 5.96 -1.35
N LEU A 43 -8.62 6.59 -0.20
CA LEU A 43 -9.14 7.91 0.15
C LEU A 43 -8.63 8.98 -0.82
N ILE A 44 -7.34 8.98 -1.17
CA ILE A 44 -6.76 9.91 -2.15
C ILE A 44 -7.45 9.74 -3.50
N LEU A 45 -7.64 8.50 -3.96
CA LEU A 45 -8.35 8.22 -5.21
C LEU A 45 -9.80 8.72 -5.19
N LEU A 46 -10.49 8.56 -4.05
CA LEU A 46 -11.85 9.01 -3.85
C LEU A 46 -11.95 10.53 -3.97
N LEU A 47 -11.04 11.26 -3.31
CA LEU A 47 -10.98 12.72 -3.35
C LEU A 47 -10.71 13.25 -4.76
N VAL A 48 -9.84 12.57 -5.51
CA VAL A 48 -9.57 12.91 -6.92
C VAL A 48 -10.82 12.75 -7.78
N GLY A 49 -11.63 11.71 -7.54
CA GLY A 49 -12.89 11.47 -8.24
C GLY A 49 -13.99 12.48 -7.88
N LEU A 50 -14.13 12.84 -6.61
CA LEU A 50 -15.18 13.74 -6.11
C LEU A 50 -14.93 15.22 -6.38
N ILE A 51 -13.68 15.68 -6.36
CA ILE A 51 -13.34 17.12 -6.40
C ILE A 51 -12.44 17.46 -7.61
N PRO A 52 -12.93 17.27 -8.85
CA PRO A 52 -12.13 17.41 -10.07
C PRO A 52 -11.70 18.84 -10.36
N ASN A 53 -12.46 19.85 -9.91
CA ASN A 53 -12.12 21.26 -10.15
C ASN A 53 -10.83 21.65 -9.43
N GLN A 54 -10.65 21.22 -8.19
CA GLN A 54 -9.44 21.51 -7.40
C GLN A 54 -8.23 20.75 -7.95
N ILE A 55 -8.43 19.50 -8.37
CA ILE A 55 -7.39 18.70 -9.04
C ILE A 55 -6.96 19.35 -10.37
N GLY A 56 -7.89 19.96 -11.11
CA GLY A 56 -7.57 20.69 -12.34
C GLY A 56 -6.64 21.88 -12.11
N LEU A 57 -6.80 22.59 -10.99
CA LEU A 57 -5.90 23.70 -10.61
C LEU A 57 -4.50 23.20 -10.25
N LEU A 58 -4.42 22.13 -9.44
CA LEU A 58 -3.17 21.46 -9.11
C LEU A 58 -2.45 20.93 -10.35
N THR A 59 -3.18 20.32 -11.28
CA THR A 59 -2.64 19.81 -12.55
C THR A 59 -1.93 20.92 -13.32
N LYS A 60 -2.57 22.09 -13.44
CA LYS A 60 -1.99 23.26 -14.12
C LYS A 60 -0.78 23.83 -13.36
N PHE A 61 -0.86 23.87 -12.03
CA PHE A 61 0.24 24.37 -11.19
C PHE A 61 1.50 23.51 -11.30
N VAL A 62 1.34 22.19 -11.33
CA VAL A 62 2.46 21.25 -11.48
C VAL A 62 2.98 21.19 -12.93
N GLY A 63 2.20 21.68 -13.90
CA GLY A 63 2.61 21.75 -15.31
C GLY A 63 2.22 20.53 -16.16
N PHE A 64 1.22 19.75 -15.73
CA PHE A 64 0.69 18.65 -16.55
C PHE A 64 -0.31 19.17 -17.58
N GLU A 65 -0.20 18.72 -18.83
CA GLU A 65 -1.11 19.10 -19.92
C GLU A 65 -2.52 18.50 -19.75
N ALA A 66 -2.58 17.21 -19.38
CA ALA A 66 -3.83 16.49 -19.19
C ALA A 66 -4.03 16.08 -17.72
N THR A 67 -5.22 16.36 -17.18
CA THR A 67 -5.60 15.92 -15.82
C THR A 67 -5.50 14.40 -15.66
N SER A 68 -5.75 13.63 -16.72
CA SER A 68 -5.57 12.17 -16.70
C SER A 68 -4.12 11.76 -16.42
N ASN A 69 -3.14 12.46 -17.01
CA ASN A 69 -1.72 12.16 -16.81
C ASN A 69 -1.28 12.47 -15.39
N PHE A 70 -1.78 13.57 -14.82
CA PHE A 70 -1.55 13.89 -13.41
C PHE A 70 -2.09 12.78 -12.49
N VAL A 71 -3.32 12.30 -12.71
CA VAL A 71 -3.90 11.21 -11.91
C VAL A 71 -3.09 9.92 -12.05
N THR A 72 -2.65 9.57 -13.26
CA THR A 72 -1.76 8.42 -13.49
C THR A 72 -0.43 8.58 -12.75
N GLY A 73 0.17 9.77 -12.77
CA GLY A 73 1.39 10.08 -12.02
C GLY A 73 1.21 9.91 -10.51
N VAL A 74 0.11 10.41 -9.95
CA VAL A 74 -0.23 10.22 -8.52
C VAL A 74 -0.42 8.74 -8.18
N LEU A 75 -1.14 7.99 -9.01
CA LEU A 75 -1.30 6.55 -8.87
C LEU A 75 0.04 5.81 -8.86
N LEU A 76 0.95 6.15 -9.78
CA LEU A 76 2.29 5.57 -9.85
C LEU A 76 3.13 5.91 -8.62
N LEU A 77 3.06 7.14 -8.11
CA LEU A 77 3.75 7.54 -6.88
C LEU A 77 3.23 6.77 -5.66
N ILE A 78 1.91 6.62 -5.54
CA ILE A 78 1.29 5.80 -4.49
C ILE A 78 1.76 4.34 -4.59
N LEU A 79 1.77 3.77 -5.81
CA LEU A 79 2.25 2.41 -6.03
C LEU A 79 3.71 2.24 -5.62
N LEU A 80 4.59 3.18 -6.00
CA LEU A 80 6.00 3.17 -5.60
C LEU A 80 6.16 3.25 -4.08
N ALA A 81 5.37 4.09 -3.40
CA ALA A 81 5.39 4.20 -1.94
C ALA A 81 4.99 2.87 -1.27
N ILE A 82 3.96 2.19 -1.81
CA ILE A 82 3.55 0.86 -1.33
C ILE A 82 4.66 -0.18 -1.57
N CYS A 83 5.30 -0.18 -2.73
CA CYS A 83 6.42 -1.08 -3.03
C CYS A 83 7.62 -0.87 -2.08
N LEU A 84 7.96 0.39 -1.79
CA LEU A 84 8.99 0.72 -0.81
C LEU A 84 8.60 0.24 0.59
N MET A 85 7.37 0.48 1.01
CA MET A 85 6.85 -0.02 2.29
C MET A 85 6.96 -1.55 2.36
N LEU A 86 6.55 -2.26 1.30
CA LEU A 86 6.62 -3.71 1.23
C LEU A 86 8.07 -4.21 1.34
N THR A 87 8.99 -3.55 0.62
CA THR A 87 10.42 -3.85 0.68
C THR A 87 10.94 -3.76 2.12
N LEU A 88 10.63 -2.67 2.84
CA LEU A 88 11.03 -2.49 4.23
C LEU A 88 10.47 -3.58 5.16
N VAL A 89 9.24 -4.01 4.94
CA VAL A 89 8.58 -5.08 5.71
C VAL A 89 9.28 -6.41 5.48
N VAL A 90 9.53 -6.74 4.22
CA VAL A 90 10.23 -7.97 3.82
C VAL A 90 11.65 -7.99 4.40
N SER A 91 12.38 -6.87 4.37
CA SER A 91 13.71 -6.77 4.97
C SER A 91 13.69 -7.03 6.48
N LYS A 92 12.69 -6.50 7.21
CA LYS A 92 12.53 -6.74 8.65
C LYS A 92 12.21 -8.21 8.94
N LEU A 93 11.27 -8.79 8.19
CA LEU A 93 10.88 -10.19 8.35
C LEU A 93 12.06 -11.12 8.10
N ARG A 94 12.87 -10.87 7.06
CA ARG A 94 14.10 -11.62 6.78
C ARG A 94 15.05 -11.61 7.97
N LYS A 95 15.27 -10.45 8.60
CA LYS A 95 16.13 -10.34 9.79
C LYS A 95 15.59 -11.16 10.96
N SER A 96 14.28 -11.09 11.23
CA SER A 96 13.64 -11.89 12.29
C SER A 96 13.78 -13.39 12.04
N ILE A 97 13.59 -13.86 10.80
CA ILE A 97 13.78 -15.27 10.43
C ILE A 97 15.23 -15.71 10.67
N THR A 98 16.22 -14.91 10.28
CA THR A 98 17.63 -15.22 10.52
C THR A 98 17.94 -15.38 12.01
N LEU A 99 17.42 -14.49 12.86
CA LEU A 99 17.60 -14.57 14.31
C LEU A 99 16.94 -15.83 14.89
N LEU A 100 15.70 -16.13 14.50
CA LEU A 100 15.00 -17.35 14.91
C LEU A 100 15.76 -18.62 14.53
N VAL A 101 16.36 -18.68 13.34
CA VAL A 101 17.19 -19.81 12.91
C VAL A 101 18.46 -19.94 13.75
N GLN A 102 19.08 -18.82 14.14
CA GLN A 102 20.27 -18.81 15.00
C GLN A 102 19.93 -19.30 16.42
N GLU A 103 18.84 -18.80 17.01
CA GLU A 103 18.35 -19.25 18.32
C GLU A 103 18.02 -20.74 18.31
N LEU A 104 17.35 -21.22 17.26
CA LEU A 104 17.03 -22.64 17.10
C LEU A 104 18.29 -23.51 16.97
N SER A 105 19.31 -23.02 16.27
CA SER A 105 20.60 -23.71 16.14
C SER A 105 21.34 -23.81 17.47
N MET A 106 21.36 -22.73 18.25
CA MET A 106 21.96 -22.73 19.59
C MET A 106 21.21 -23.67 20.54
N LEU A 107 19.88 -23.62 20.54
CA LEU A 107 19.05 -24.50 21.36
C LEU A 107 19.28 -25.98 21.01
N LYS A 108 19.33 -26.31 19.70
CA LYS A 108 19.58 -27.67 19.25
C LYS A 108 20.95 -28.18 19.72
N LYS A 109 21.97 -27.32 19.71
CA LYS A 109 23.30 -27.67 20.21
C LYS A 109 23.27 -28.02 21.70
N VAL A 110 22.61 -27.20 22.53
CA VAL A 110 22.50 -27.46 23.98
C VAL A 110 21.81 -28.81 24.24
N VAL A 111 20.73 -29.11 23.53
CA VAL A 111 20.01 -30.39 23.66
C VAL A 111 20.86 -31.59 23.21
N ASP A 112 21.66 -31.45 22.16
CA ASP A 112 22.55 -32.52 21.69
C ASP A 112 23.74 -32.73 22.66
N ASP A 113 24.22 -31.67 23.32
CA ASP A 113 25.27 -31.75 24.33
C ASP A 113 24.77 -32.40 25.64
N GLU A 114 23.51 -32.17 26.05
CA GLU A 114 22.91 -32.83 27.23
C GLU A 114 22.58 -34.32 27.03
N LYS A 115 22.49 -34.79 25.77
CA LYS A 115 22.25 -36.20 25.44
C LYS A 115 23.51 -37.05 25.39
N LYS A 116 24.70 -36.45 25.51
CA LYS A 116 25.99 -37.14 25.53
C LYS A 116 26.46 -37.36 26.95
#